data_AF-A0A258ICK4-F1
#
_entry.id   AF-A0A258ICK4-F1
#
_cell.length_a   1.000
_cell.length_b   1.000
_cell.length_c   1.000
_cell.angle_alpha   90.00
_cell.angle_beta   90.00
_cell.angle_gamma   90.00
#
_symmetry.space_group_name_H-M   'P 1'
#
loop_
_entity.id
_entity.type
_entity.pdbx_description
1 polymer ?
#
loop_
_entity_poly.entity_id
_entity_poly.type
_entity_poly.pdbx_seq_one_letter_code
_entity_poly.pdbx_strand_id
1 'polypeptide(L)'
;MNTDRRRMLLLVAAALLAPTAARAATRPLVTVCHTAEVENYLLEGHVPATALIRLLAARPSVRGIAVAGMPVGSPGMDVAGMEPETYDVMAFGSATPSLFMRFRSASPIPN
;
A
#
# COMPACT_ATOMS: atom_id res chain seq x y z
N MET A 1 29.00 13.86 6.65
CA MET A 1 27.97 14.20 5.65
C MET A 1 27.71 12.94 4.83
N ASN A 2 26.84 12.05 5.32
CA ASN A 2 26.73 10.70 4.80
C ASN A 2 25.38 10.54 4.06
N THR A 3 25.45 10.54 2.74
CA THR A 3 24.30 10.32 1.85
C THR A 3 24.14 8.81 1.63
N ASP A 4 23.49 8.12 2.56
CA ASP A 4 23.20 6.69 2.39
C ASP A 4 21.85 6.51 1.67
N ARG A 5 21.91 6.60 0.34
CA ARG A 5 20.82 6.27 -0.60
C ARG A 5 20.86 4.78 -0.98
N ARG A 6 20.80 3.88 -0.01
CA ARG A 6 20.77 2.43 -0.24
C ARG A 6 19.71 1.87 0.71
N ARG A 7 18.57 1.27 0.32
CA ARG A 7 18.25 0.42 -0.83
C ARG A 7 16.73 0.50 -1.06
N MET A 8 16.29 1.08 -2.17
CA MET A 8 14.94 0.88 -2.70
C MET A 8 15.05 -0.32 -3.66
N LEU A 9 14.96 -1.53 -3.10
CA LEU A 9 15.03 -2.75 -3.88
C LEU A 9 13.66 -2.98 -4.53
N LEU A 10 13.46 -2.36 -5.70
CA LEU A 10 12.31 -2.63 -6.57
C LEU A 10 12.55 -4.00 -7.22
N LEU A 11 12.20 -5.08 -6.52
CA LEU A 11 12.22 -6.43 -7.10
C LEU A 11 10.94 -6.63 -7.93
N VAL A 12 11.05 -6.41 -9.24
CA VAL A 12 10.03 -6.84 -10.21
C VAL A 12 10.27 -8.32 -10.46
N ALA A 13 9.47 -9.19 -9.86
CA ALA A 13 9.49 -10.62 -10.13
C ALA A 13 8.09 -11.09 -10.52
N ALA A 14 7.95 -11.47 -11.80
CA ALA A 14 6.78 -12.13 -12.34
C ALA A 14 6.55 -13.48 -11.63
N ALA A 15 5.29 -13.78 -11.34
CA ALA A 15 4.86 -14.95 -10.59
C ALA A 15 5.22 -16.28 -11.28
N LEU A 16 5.81 -17.19 -10.51
CA LEU A 16 5.49 -18.61 -10.54
C LEU A 16 5.35 -19.09 -9.09
N LEU A 17 4.30 -19.90 -8.85
CA LEU A 17 3.91 -20.50 -7.59
C LEU A 17 5.07 -21.05 -6.75
N ALA A 18 5.15 -20.64 -5.48
CA ALA A 18 5.57 -21.50 -4.36
C ALA A 18 5.12 -20.88 -3.01
N PRO A 19 4.65 -21.68 -2.04
CA PRO A 19 4.13 -21.17 -0.79
C PRO A 19 5.30 -20.79 0.14
N THR A 20 5.63 -19.51 0.23
CA THR A 20 6.39 -18.99 1.37
C THR A 20 5.45 -18.29 2.35
N ALA A 21 4.37 -19.00 2.68
CA ALA A 21 3.59 -18.75 3.88
C ALA A 21 4.37 -19.32 5.09
N ALA A 22 5.35 -18.56 5.58
CA ALA A 22 6.06 -18.90 6.80
C ALA A 22 6.30 -17.66 7.68
N ARG A 23 5.23 -16.88 7.92
CA ARG A 23 4.97 -16.14 9.19
C ARG A 23 3.77 -15.21 9.20
N ALA A 24 3.13 -14.93 8.07
CA ALA A 24 1.93 -14.08 8.04
C ALA A 24 0.66 -14.93 8.03
N ALA A 25 0.21 -15.37 9.21
CA ALA A 25 -1.09 -16.02 9.40
C ALA A 25 -2.24 -15.00 9.31
N THR A 26 -2.43 -14.39 8.14
CA THR A 26 -3.56 -13.50 7.89
C THR A 26 -4.08 -13.78 6.49
N ARG A 27 -5.33 -14.26 6.39
CA ARG A 27 -6.06 -14.37 5.12
C ARG A 27 -5.92 -13.02 4.40
N PRO A 28 -5.51 -12.98 3.11
CA PRO A 28 -5.49 -11.72 2.40
C PRO A 28 -6.95 -11.26 2.29
N LEU A 29 -7.28 -10.14 2.94
CA LEU A 29 -8.60 -9.51 2.85
C LEU A 29 -8.82 -8.88 1.48
N VAL A 30 -7.79 -8.90 0.63
CA VAL A 30 -7.67 -8.11 -0.58
C VAL A 30 -6.80 -8.86 -1.60
N THR A 31 -7.20 -8.89 -2.86
CA THR A 31 -6.31 -9.27 -3.96
C THR A 31 -5.32 -8.13 -4.20
N VAL A 32 -4.08 -8.28 -3.75
CA VAL A 32 -3.01 -7.27 -3.94
C VAL A 32 -1.93 -7.88 -4.84
N CYS A 33 -1.46 -7.10 -5.81
CA CYS A 33 -0.43 -7.58 -6.73
C CYS A 33 1.00 -7.48 -6.17
N HIS A 34 1.22 -6.67 -5.12
CA HIS A 34 2.54 -6.44 -4.53
C HIS A 34 2.45 -6.04 -3.06
N THR A 35 3.49 -6.39 -2.31
CA THR A 35 3.69 -6.04 -0.90
C THR A 35 5.07 -5.44 -0.73
N ALA A 36 5.17 -4.36 0.04
CA ALA A 36 6.43 -3.73 0.45
C ALA A 36 6.48 -3.58 1.98
N GLU A 37 7.68 -3.50 2.54
CA GLU A 37 7.88 -3.22 3.96
C GLU A 37 8.77 -1.97 4.10
N VAL A 38 8.32 -1.01 4.90
CA VAL A 38 9.04 0.24 5.19
C VAL A 38 8.96 0.54 6.68
N GLU A 39 10.12 0.61 7.35
CA GLU A 39 10.23 0.85 8.80
C GLU A 39 9.30 -0.04 9.67
N ASN A 40 9.20 -1.32 9.32
CA ASN A 40 8.32 -2.33 9.95
C ASN A 40 6.81 -2.15 9.70
N TYR A 41 6.42 -1.25 8.78
CA TYR A 41 5.06 -1.19 8.27
C TYR A 41 4.95 -1.94 6.95
N LEU A 42 3.89 -2.73 6.80
CA LEU A 42 3.53 -3.35 5.55
C LEU A 42 2.71 -2.39 4.67
N LEU A 43 3.01 -2.39 3.38
CA LEU A 43 2.26 -1.68 2.35
C LEU A 43 1.76 -2.71 1.34
N GLU A 44 0.45 -2.78 1.14
CA GLU A 44 -0.16 -3.76 0.23
C GLU A 44 -0.94 -3.05 -0.89
N GLY A 45 -0.65 -3.40 -2.14
CA GLY A 45 -1.28 -2.77 -3.32
C GLY A 45 -0.75 -1.37 -3.61
N HIS A 46 -1.46 -0.65 -4.48
CA HIS A 46 -1.05 0.66 -5.03
C HIS A 46 -1.19 1.81 -4.01
N VAL A 47 -0.49 1.71 -2.88
CA VAL A 47 -0.51 2.71 -1.81
C VAL A 47 0.14 4.02 -2.27
N PRO A 48 -0.55 5.17 -2.20
CA PRO A 48 0.03 6.47 -2.52
C PRO A 48 1.18 6.85 -1.58
N ALA A 49 2.23 7.46 -2.13
CA ALA A 49 3.37 7.95 -1.34
C ALA A 49 2.93 8.89 -0.20
N THR A 50 1.91 9.71 -0.43
CA THR A 50 1.31 10.59 0.59
C THR A 50 0.79 9.81 1.81
N ALA A 51 0.21 8.63 1.59
CA ALA A 51 -0.27 7.77 2.69
C ALA A 51 0.90 7.19 3.49
N LEU A 52 1.97 6.75 2.81
CA LEU A 52 3.21 6.31 3.48
C LEU A 52 3.85 7.43 4.30
N ILE A 53 3.95 8.64 3.74
CA ILE A 53 4.52 9.80 4.45
C ILE A 53 3.72 10.08 5.73
N ARG A 54 2.38 10.05 5.65
CA ARG A 54 1.52 10.21 6.83
C ARG A 54 1.66 9.07 7.82
N LEU A 55 1.82 7.83 7.37
CA LEU A 55 2.04 6.66 8.22
C LEU A 55 3.32 6.81 9.03
N LEU A 56 4.43 7.17 8.38
CA LEU A 56 5.73 7.35 9.03
C LEU A 56 5.77 8.56 9.96
N ALA A 57 4.98 9.60 9.68
CA ALA A 57 4.85 10.77 10.55
C ALA A 57 3.98 10.48 11.79
N ALA A 58 2.86 9.78 11.62
CA ALA A 58 1.92 9.51 12.71
C ALA A 58 2.33 8.31 13.58
N ARG A 59 3.11 7.37 13.01
CA ARG A 59 3.52 6.09 13.63
C ARG A 59 2.40 5.39 14.42
N PRO A 60 1.23 5.14 13.81
CA PRO A 60 0.14 4.47 14.51
C PRO A 60 0.50 3.01 14.85
N SER A 61 -0.14 2.47 15.88
CA SER A 61 -0.01 1.07 16.30
C SER A 61 -0.79 0.13 15.37
N VAL A 62 -0.33 0.01 14.13
CA VAL A 62 -0.90 -0.85 13.08
C VAL A 62 0.21 -1.67 12.44
N ARG A 63 -0.15 -2.76 11.77
CA ARG A 63 0.83 -3.60 11.05
C ARG A 63 1.14 -3.06 9.66
N GLY A 64 0.23 -2.28 9.08
CA GLY A 64 0.40 -1.73 7.74
C GLY A 64 -0.81 -0.99 7.19
N ILE A 65 -0.70 -0.55 5.94
CA ILE A 65 -1.77 0.06 5.14
C ILE A 65 -1.91 -0.65 3.79
N ALA A 66 -3.14 -0.73 3.28
CA ALA A 66 -3.46 -1.44 2.05
C ALA A 66 -4.42 -0.65 1.16
N VAL A 67 -4.26 -0.76 -0.16
CA VAL A 67 -5.26 -0.35 -1.15
C VAL A 67 -5.90 -1.59 -1.73
N ALA A 68 -7.23 -1.62 -1.75
CA ALA A 68 -7.96 -2.76 -2.25
C ALA A 68 -8.17 -2.75 -3.77
N GLY A 69 -7.92 -3.89 -4.40
CA GLY A 69 -8.11 -4.08 -5.83
C GLY A 69 -7.08 -3.31 -6.66
N MET A 70 -7.54 -2.79 -7.80
CA MET A 70 -6.72 -2.09 -8.80
C MET A 70 -7.48 -0.87 -9.33
N PRO A 71 -7.76 0.15 -8.49
CA PRO A 71 -8.57 1.28 -8.91
C PRO A 71 -7.86 2.12 -9.97
N VAL A 72 -8.59 2.49 -11.03
CA VAL A 72 -8.09 3.35 -12.10
C VAL A 72 -7.66 4.70 -11.52
N GLY A 73 -6.46 5.13 -11.87
CA GLY A 73 -5.84 6.36 -11.34
C GLY A 73 -5.05 6.16 -10.04
N SER A 74 -5.07 4.99 -9.41
CA SER A 74 -4.09 4.69 -8.36
C SER A 74 -2.65 4.73 -8.92
N PRO A 75 -1.62 4.95 -8.08
CA PRO A 75 -0.24 5.09 -8.54
C PRO A 75 0.21 3.95 -9.48
N GLY A 76 0.44 4.25 -10.76
CA GLY A 76 0.83 3.26 -11.77
C GLY A 76 -0.32 2.57 -12.51
N MET A 77 -1.56 2.97 -12.23
CA MET A 77 -2.80 2.51 -12.86
C MET A 77 -3.55 3.66 -13.57
N ASP A 78 -2.85 4.75 -13.87
CA ASP A 78 -3.40 5.87 -14.64
C ASP A 78 -3.66 5.46 -16.09
N VAL A 79 -4.87 5.70 -16.59
CA VAL A 79 -5.24 5.44 -17.99
C VAL A 79 -5.71 6.73 -18.65
N ALA A 80 -5.05 7.12 -19.73
CA ALA A 80 -5.38 8.34 -20.46
C ALA A 80 -6.83 8.30 -20.97
N GLY A 81 -7.58 9.37 -20.69
CA GLY A 81 -8.99 9.50 -21.10
C GLY A 81 -10.00 8.77 -20.21
N MET A 82 -9.56 8.11 -19.13
CA MET A 82 -10.46 7.58 -18.11
C MET A 82 -10.47 8.44 -16.86
N GLU A 83 -11.65 8.64 -16.30
CA GLU A 83 -11.80 9.36 -15.03
C GLU A 83 -11.23 8.52 -13.88
N PRO A 84 -10.43 9.10 -12.98
CA PRO A 84 -9.88 8.40 -11.84
C PRO A 84 -10.97 7.98 -10.85
N GLU A 85 -10.88 6.73 -10.39
CA GLU A 85 -11.70 6.20 -9.33
C GLU A 85 -11.31 6.79 -7.97
N THR A 86 -12.30 6.80 -7.07
CA THR A 86 -12.05 7.08 -5.66
C THR A 86 -11.78 5.77 -4.94
N TYR A 87 -10.74 5.74 -4.11
CA TYR A 87 -10.36 4.54 -3.38
C TYR A 87 -9.88 4.86 -1.97
N ASP A 88 -10.00 3.84 -1.13
CA ASP A 88 -9.65 3.91 0.29
C ASP A 88 -8.31 3.23 0.54
N VAL A 89 -7.48 3.90 1.32
CA VAL A 89 -6.32 3.30 1.97
C VAL A 89 -6.77 2.87 3.36
N MET A 90 -6.71 1.57 3.62
CA MET A 90 -7.13 0.96 4.88
C MET A 90 -5.92 0.62 5.74
N ALA A 91 -5.97 0.95 7.02
CA ALA A 91 -5.01 0.46 8.01
C ALA A 91 -5.44 -0.91 8.54
N PHE A 92 -4.47 -1.82 8.72
CA PHE A 92 -4.71 -3.18 9.22
C PHE A 92 -3.69 -3.59 10.28
N GLY A 93 -3.98 -4.67 11.02
CA GLY A 93 -3.16 -5.15 12.13
C GLY A 93 -3.85 -5.07 13.50
N SER A 94 -4.94 -4.32 13.59
CA SER A 94 -5.97 -4.45 14.62
C SER A 94 -6.99 -5.54 14.24
N ALA A 95 -7.85 -5.93 15.19
CA ALA A 95 -8.92 -6.91 14.94
C ALA A 95 -9.84 -6.53 13.77
N THR A 96 -10.02 -5.22 13.53
CA THR A 96 -10.82 -4.69 12.43
C THR A 96 -9.98 -3.69 11.63
N PRO A 97 -9.90 -3.81 10.28
CA PRO A 97 -9.34 -2.78 9.42
C PRO A 97 -10.10 -1.45 9.56
N SER A 98 -9.41 -0.33 9.41
CA SER A 98 -10.02 1.00 9.53
C SER A 98 -9.60 1.91 8.38
N LEU A 99 -10.47 2.85 8.00
CA LEU A 99 -10.15 3.86 7.00
C LEU A 99 -9.00 4.74 7.49
N PHE A 100 -7.90 4.75 6.75
CA PHE A 100 -6.75 5.60 7.04
C PHE A 100 -6.84 6.92 6.26
N MET A 101 -7.11 6.83 4.96
CA MET A 101 -7.21 7.96 4.04
C MET A 101 -8.04 7.59 2.81
N ARG A 102 -8.67 8.59 2.19
CA ARG A 102 -9.32 8.46 0.89
C ARG A 102 -8.56 9.24 -0.19
N PHE A 103 -8.54 8.70 -1.40
CA PHE A 103 -7.84 9.27 -2.54
C PHE A 103 -8.69 9.27 -3.80
N ARG A 104 -8.40 10.24 -4.66
CA ARG A 104 -8.75 10.22 -6.08
C ARG A 104 -7.48 10.52 -6.87
N SER A 105 -7.14 9.66 -7.82
CA SER A 105 -5.78 9.61 -8.36
C SER A 105 -4.72 9.47 -7.25
N ALA A 106 -3.57 10.14 -7.33
CA ALA A 106 -2.60 10.25 -6.25
C ALA A 106 -2.92 11.34 -5.20
N SER A 107 -4.06 12.02 -5.32
CA SER A 107 -4.43 13.16 -4.47
C SER A 107 -5.35 12.74 -3.32
N PRO A 108 -5.02 13.11 -2.06
CA PRO A 108 -5.90 12.84 -0.93
C PRO A 108 -7.17 13.69 -1.03
N ILE A 109 -8.31 13.12 -0.64
CA ILE A 109 -9.59 13.82 -0.54
C ILE A 109 -10.17 13.69 0.88
N PRO A 110 -11.05 14.61 1.32
CA PRO A 110 -11.71 14.49 2.61
C PRO A 110 -12.49 13.18 2.74
N ASN A 111 -12.52 12.64 3.96
CA ASN A 111 -13.28 11.44 4.30
C ASN A 111 -14.79 11.71 4.36
#